data_AF-A0A5K8AH07-F1
#
_entry.id   AF-A0A5K8AH07-F1
#
_cell.length_a   1.000
_cell.length_b   1.000
_cell.length_c   1.000
_cell.angle_alpha   90.00
_cell.angle_beta   90.00
_cell.angle_gamma   90.00
#
_symmetry.space_group_name_H-M   'P 1'
#
loop_
_entity.id
_entity.type
_entity.pdbx_description
1 polymer ?
#
loop_
_entity_poly.entity_id
_entity_poly.type
_entity_poly.pdbx_seq_one_letter_code
_entity_poly.pdbx_strand_id
1 'polypeptide(L)'
;MDIFLIFPIVISIVAVAIAYYSFVDNRQLLKWSTSYTRLREAESLIKDNPELLDLYSVDENLLKRCNTNAQEIAYMLSILRTMQELYRFQKNAGLSPYLKKIFESQKVVLIWEEIIFNRFVFRTKFVDDLNNYVREGTLQKDTNYE
;
A
#
# COMPACT_ATOMS: atom_id res chain seq x y z
N MET A 1 -52.78 24.19 -2.28
CA MET A 1 -52.01 24.30 -1.02
C MET A 1 -50.98 23.18 -1.00
N ASP A 2 -50.24 22.99 -2.11
CA ASP A 2 -49.61 21.70 -2.42
C ASP A 2 -48.10 21.79 -2.65
N ILE A 3 -47.58 23.01 -2.87
CA ILE A 3 -46.13 23.26 -3.04
C ILE A 3 -45.37 23.01 -1.73
N PHE A 4 -46.00 23.25 -0.58
CA PHE A 4 -45.40 23.02 0.74
C PHE A 4 -45.22 21.53 1.08
N LEU A 5 -45.93 20.61 0.42
CA LEU A 5 -45.79 19.16 0.63
C LEU A 5 -44.70 18.54 -0.25
N ILE A 6 -44.31 19.19 -1.35
CA ILE A 6 -43.26 18.70 -2.28
C ILE A 6 -41.86 18.96 -1.69
N PHE A 7 -41.68 20.07 -0.99
CA PHE A 7 -40.39 20.48 -0.41
C PHE A 7 -39.82 19.45 0.59
N PRO A 8 -40.61 18.94 1.56
CA PRO A 8 -40.16 17.90 2.49
C PRO A 8 -39.81 16.57 1.80
N ILE A 9 -40.52 16.23 0.71
CA ILE A 9 -40.26 15.02 -0.08
C ILE A 9 -38.90 15.14 -0.79
N VAL A 10 -38.64 16.28 -1.43
CA VAL A 10 -37.35 16.53 -2.10
C VAL A 10 -36.20 16.54 -1.09
N ILE A 11 -36.37 17.20 0.07
CA ILE A 11 -35.37 17.19 1.14
C ILE A 11 -35.12 15.75 1.65
N SER A 12 -36.16 14.94 1.80
CA SER A 12 -36.03 13.55 2.25
C SER A 12 -35.27 12.69 1.25
N ILE A 13 -35.51 12.87 -0.06
CA ILE A 13 -34.78 12.16 -1.11
C ILE A 13 -33.31 12.56 -1.11
N VAL A 14 -33.00 13.86 -1.00
CA VAL A 14 -31.62 14.35 -0.90
C VAL A 14 -30.93 13.83 0.37
N ALA A 15 -31.62 13.81 1.50
CA ALA A 15 -31.09 13.29 2.76
C ALA A 15 -30.80 11.77 2.67
N VAL A 16 -31.69 10.99 2.05
CA VAL A 16 -31.46 9.56 1.81
C VAL A 16 -30.29 9.34 0.87
N ALA A 17 -30.14 10.15 -0.18
CA ALA A 17 -29.01 10.07 -1.09
C ALA A 17 -27.68 10.35 -0.35
N ILE A 18 -27.61 11.44 0.42
CA ILE A 18 -26.42 11.78 1.22
C ILE A 18 -26.12 10.67 2.24
N ALA A 19 -27.12 10.20 2.97
CA ALA A 19 -26.95 9.14 3.95
C ALA A 19 -26.45 7.83 3.32
N TYR A 20 -26.94 7.49 2.13
CA TYR A 20 -26.47 6.32 1.38
C TYR A 20 -25.00 6.47 0.95
N TYR A 21 -24.61 7.61 0.38
CA TYR A 21 -23.21 7.86 0.03
C TYR A 21 -22.30 7.86 1.27
N SER A 22 -22.69 8.53 2.36
CA SER A 22 -21.95 8.51 3.62
C SER A 22 -21.85 7.10 4.23
N PHE A 23 -22.88 6.26 4.09
CA PHE A 23 -22.83 4.87 4.55
C PHE A 23 -21.83 4.04 3.72
N VAL A 24 -21.83 4.20 2.40
CA VAL A 24 -20.88 3.53 1.51
C VAL A 24 -19.44 3.93 1.84
N ASP A 25 -19.18 5.22 2.06
CA ASP A 25 -17.86 5.73 2.42
C ASP A 25 -17.42 5.24 3.80
N ASN A 26 -18.30 5.28 4.81
CA ASN A 26 -17.99 4.75 6.15
C ASN A 26 -17.70 3.25 6.12
N ARG A 27 -18.42 2.46 5.31
CA ARG A 27 -18.14 1.03 5.16
C ARG A 27 -16.75 0.78 4.56
N GLN A 28 -16.31 1.65 3.65
CA GLN A 28 -14.96 1.57 3.08
C GLN A 28 -13.89 1.96 4.10
N LEU A 29 -14.12 3.02 4.88
CA LEU A 29 -13.21 3.45 5.95
C LEU A 29 -13.07 2.38 7.06
N LEU A 30 -14.16 1.71 7.44
CA LEU A 30 -14.12 0.61 8.40
C LEU A 30 -13.29 -0.57 7.90
N LYS A 31 -13.47 -0.97 6.62
CA LYS A 31 -12.65 -2.01 6.00
C LYS A 31 -11.17 -1.63 5.97
N TRP A 32 -10.87 -0.36 5.74
CA TRP A 32 -9.51 0.17 5.77
C TRP A 32 -8.92 0.11 7.18
N SER A 33 -9.65 0.59 8.18
CA SER A 33 -9.22 0.55 9.58
C SER A 33 -8.92 -0.88 10.05
N THR A 34 -9.80 -1.85 9.75
CA THR A 34 -9.56 -3.26 10.12
C THR A 34 -8.35 -3.84 9.39
N SER A 35 -8.17 -3.53 8.10
CA SER A 35 -7.02 -4.01 7.32
C SER A 35 -5.71 -3.42 7.83
N TYR A 36 -5.73 -2.15 8.25
CA TYR A 36 -4.59 -1.47 8.85
C TYR A 36 -4.22 -2.06 10.22
N THR A 37 -5.20 -2.36 11.07
CA THR A 37 -4.95 -3.03 12.36
C THR A 37 -4.32 -4.41 12.19
N ARG A 38 -4.85 -5.25 11.29
CA ARG A 38 -4.27 -6.57 11.01
C ARG A 38 -2.86 -6.51 10.44
N LEU A 39 -2.59 -5.48 9.62
CA LEU A 39 -1.25 -5.24 9.08
C LEU A 39 -0.28 -4.89 10.21
N ARG A 40 -0.67 -4.00 11.12
CA ARG A 40 0.11 -3.62 12.29
C ARG A 40 0.36 -4.80 13.24
N GLU A 41 -0.61 -5.70 13.37
CA GLU A 41 -0.46 -6.96 14.11
C GLU A 41 0.55 -7.88 13.43
N ALA A 42 0.45 -8.08 12.11
CA ALA A 42 1.41 -8.87 11.35
C ALA A 42 2.84 -8.30 11.40
N GLU A 43 2.98 -6.97 11.38
CA GLU A 43 4.26 -6.28 11.58
C GLU A 43 4.84 -6.54 12.97
N SER A 44 4.02 -6.43 14.02
CA SER A 44 4.46 -6.73 15.39
C SER A 44 4.91 -8.19 15.48
N LEU A 45 4.15 -9.10 14.88
CA LEU A 45 4.50 -10.52 14.89
C LEU A 45 5.83 -10.80 14.20
N ILE A 46 6.10 -10.22 13.01
CA ILE A 46 7.39 -10.38 12.31
C ILE A 46 8.53 -9.71 13.09
N LYS A 47 8.26 -8.57 13.72
CA LYS A 47 9.25 -7.88 14.55
C LYS A 47 9.64 -8.69 15.79
N ASP A 48 8.64 -9.28 16.44
CA ASP A 48 8.81 -10.03 17.69
C ASP A 48 9.27 -11.47 17.44
N ASN A 49 9.01 -12.00 16.23
CA ASN A 49 9.35 -13.35 15.79
C ASN A 49 9.95 -13.30 14.37
N PRO A 50 11.22 -12.87 14.20
CA PRO A 50 11.89 -12.77 12.90
C PRO A 50 11.88 -14.07 12.08
N GLU A 51 11.81 -15.23 12.74
CA GLU A 51 11.69 -16.56 12.12
C GLU A 51 10.43 -16.73 11.26
N LEU A 52 9.42 -15.87 11.41
CA LEU A 52 8.26 -15.86 10.52
C LEU A 52 8.63 -15.51 9.07
N LEU A 53 9.79 -14.89 8.85
CA LEU A 53 10.33 -14.65 7.52
C LEU A 53 10.75 -15.94 6.81
N ASP A 54 11.03 -17.03 7.55
CA ASP A 54 11.35 -18.34 6.98
C ASP A 54 10.16 -18.94 6.23
N LEU A 55 8.93 -18.60 6.63
CA LEU A 55 7.70 -18.98 5.91
C LEU A 55 7.67 -18.42 4.46
N TYR A 56 8.45 -17.37 4.21
CA TYR A 56 8.59 -16.72 2.92
C TYR A 56 9.94 -17.02 2.27
N SER A 57 10.70 -18.00 2.77
CA SER A 57 12.05 -18.33 2.28
C SER A 57 12.99 -17.12 2.30
N VAL A 58 12.95 -16.37 3.40
CA VAL A 58 13.85 -15.25 3.69
C VAL A 58 14.75 -15.63 4.85
N ASP A 59 15.94 -16.14 4.53
CA ASP A 59 16.94 -16.52 5.52
C ASP A 59 17.89 -15.36 5.90
N GLU A 60 18.70 -15.57 6.94
CA GLU A 60 19.66 -14.58 7.43
C GLU A 60 20.71 -14.19 6.37
N ASN A 61 21.08 -15.11 5.46
CA ASN A 61 22.05 -14.83 4.41
C ASN A 61 21.47 -13.87 3.37
N LEU A 62 20.19 -14.02 3.03
CA LEU A 62 19.46 -13.12 2.15
C LEU A 62 19.33 -11.73 2.78
N LEU A 63 19.01 -11.66 4.08
CA LEU A 63 18.95 -10.41 4.82
C LEU A 63 20.32 -9.70 4.84
N LYS A 64 21.40 -10.43 5.11
CA LYS A 64 22.78 -9.92 5.07
C LYS A 64 23.17 -9.42 3.68
N ARG A 65 22.85 -10.17 2.62
CA ARG A 65 23.12 -9.76 1.23
C ARG A 65 22.42 -8.45 0.87
N CYS A 66 21.20 -8.27 1.35
CA CYS A 66 20.43 -7.04 1.13
C CYS A 66 20.77 -5.92 2.13
N ASN A 67 21.75 -6.14 3.02
CA ASN A 67 22.10 -5.26 4.13
C ASN A 67 20.87 -4.79 4.93
N THR A 68 19.95 -5.72 5.21
CA THR A 68 18.64 -5.43 5.84
C THR A 68 18.40 -6.33 7.05
N ASN A 69 17.35 -6.04 7.81
CA ASN A 69 16.90 -6.85 8.94
C ASN A 69 15.37 -7.03 8.92
N ALA A 70 14.86 -7.89 9.82
CA ALA A 70 13.43 -8.20 9.87
C ALA A 70 12.53 -6.98 10.14
N GLN A 71 13.01 -6.01 10.93
CA GLN A 71 12.25 -4.79 11.23
C GLN A 71 12.12 -3.91 9.99
N GLU A 72 13.17 -3.79 9.19
CA GLU A 72 13.16 -3.04 7.93
C GLU A 72 12.27 -3.71 6.87
N ILE A 73 12.25 -5.05 6.83
CA ILE A 73 11.30 -5.79 5.98
C ILE A 73 9.86 -5.54 6.42
N ALA A 74 9.56 -5.67 7.72
CA ALA A 74 8.23 -5.41 8.25
C ALA A 74 7.76 -3.97 7.96
N TYR A 75 8.65 -2.99 8.16
CA TYR A 75 8.39 -1.59 7.83
C TYR A 75 8.11 -1.37 6.35
N MET A 76 8.89 -1.98 5.46
CA MET A 76 8.66 -1.89 4.01
C MET A 76 7.32 -2.50 3.59
N LEU A 77 6.97 -3.67 4.13
CA LEU A 77 5.68 -4.31 3.87
C LEU A 77 4.51 -3.43 4.35
N SER A 78 4.65 -2.78 5.51
CA SER A 78 3.68 -1.82 6.05
C SER A 78 3.36 -0.70 5.06
N ILE A 79 4.41 -0.04 4.59
CA ILE A 79 4.29 1.10 3.68
C ILE A 79 3.67 0.67 2.37
N LEU A 80 4.17 -0.42 1.78
CA LEU A 80 3.68 -0.91 0.50
C LEU A 80 2.20 -1.28 0.57
N ARG A 81 1.77 -1.94 1.64
CA ARG A 81 0.36 -2.30 1.81
C ARG A 81 -0.51 -1.07 2.01
N THR A 82 -0.06 -0.12 2.83
CA THR A 82 -0.78 1.15 3.06
C THR A 82 -0.93 1.93 1.75
N MET A 83 0.15 2.03 0.96
CA MET A 83 0.15 2.74 -0.31
C MET A 83 -0.67 2.01 -1.38
N GLN A 84 -0.68 0.68 -1.39
CA GLN A 84 -1.53 -0.11 -2.28
C GLN A 84 -3.01 0.15 -2.01
N GLU A 85 -3.42 0.24 -0.74
CA GLU A 85 -4.81 0.57 -0.41
C GLU A 85 -5.15 2.01 -0.81
N LEU A 86 -4.27 2.99 -0.54
CA LEU A 86 -4.46 4.37 -0.99
C LEU A 86 -4.58 4.49 -2.52
N TYR A 87 -3.76 3.74 -3.26
CA TYR A 87 -3.80 3.65 -4.71
C TYR A 87 -5.16 3.12 -5.22
N ARG A 88 -5.79 2.18 -4.49
CA ARG A 88 -7.13 1.68 -4.85
C ARG A 88 -8.23 2.73 -4.66
N PHE A 89 -8.11 3.60 -3.66
CA PHE A 89 -9.08 4.67 -3.41
C PHE A 89 -8.97 5.79 -4.43
N GLN A 90 -7.76 6.13 -4.83
CA GLN A 90 -7.50 7.18 -5.81
C GLN A 90 -7.50 6.60 -7.23
N LYS A 91 -8.69 6.36 -7.80
CA LYS A 91 -8.89 5.68 -9.10
C LYS A 91 -8.04 6.18 -10.28
N ASN A 92 -7.47 7.39 -10.21
CA ASN A 92 -6.61 8.00 -11.23
C ASN A 92 -5.26 8.54 -10.71
N ALA A 93 -4.89 8.31 -9.45
CA ALA A 93 -3.60 8.76 -8.95
C ALA A 93 -2.52 7.73 -9.28
N GLY A 94 -1.40 8.19 -9.84
CA GLY A 94 -0.20 7.35 -9.97
C GLY A 94 0.42 7.03 -8.59
N LEU A 95 1.63 6.48 -8.59
CA LEU A 95 2.36 6.23 -7.35
C LEU A 95 2.55 7.52 -6.55
N SER A 96 2.31 7.44 -5.24
CA SER A 96 2.51 8.53 -4.30
C SER A 96 3.94 9.10 -4.39
N PRO A 97 4.13 10.44 -4.35
CA PRO A 97 5.45 11.06 -4.29
C PRO A 97 6.30 10.55 -3.12
N TYR A 98 5.68 10.24 -1.99
CA TYR A 98 6.36 9.67 -0.83
C TYR A 98 6.93 8.28 -1.13
N LEU A 99 6.16 7.42 -1.81
CA LEU A 99 6.62 6.10 -2.22
C LEU A 99 7.78 6.21 -3.21
N LYS A 100 7.68 7.12 -4.19
CA LYS A 100 8.78 7.41 -5.12
C LYS A 100 10.07 7.80 -4.39
N LYS A 101 9.97 8.71 -3.40
CA LYS A 101 11.11 9.16 -2.60
C LYS A 101 11.79 8.03 -1.84
N ILE A 102 11.02 7.10 -1.26
CA ILE A 102 11.57 5.92 -0.56
C ILE A 102 12.41 5.06 -1.52
N PHE A 103 11.91 4.87 -2.73
CA PHE A 103 12.55 4.07 -3.77
C PHE A 103 13.73 4.76 -4.47
N GLU A 104 14.09 6.00 -4.10
CA GLU A 104 15.38 6.58 -4.50
C GLU A 104 16.56 5.89 -3.82
N SER A 105 16.34 5.28 -2.64
CA SER A 105 17.34 4.56 -1.87
C SER A 105 17.69 3.20 -2.50
N GLN A 106 18.98 2.98 -2.77
CA GLN A 106 19.46 1.72 -3.36
C GLN A 106 19.14 0.50 -2.49
N LYS A 107 19.21 0.66 -1.16
CA LYS A 107 18.88 -0.40 -0.21
C LYS A 107 17.41 -0.82 -0.35
N VAL A 108 16.51 0.15 -0.51
CA VAL A 108 15.07 -0.10 -0.66
C VAL A 108 14.80 -0.81 -2.00
N VAL A 109 15.42 -0.37 -3.08
CA VAL A 109 15.33 -1.03 -4.39
C VAL A 109 15.78 -2.49 -4.28
N LEU A 110 16.93 -2.74 -3.65
CA LEU A 110 17.44 -4.09 -3.47
C LEU A 110 16.50 -4.97 -2.62
N ILE A 111 15.97 -4.45 -1.52
CA ILE A 111 14.97 -5.14 -0.69
C ILE A 111 13.72 -5.46 -1.52
N TRP A 112 13.27 -4.53 -2.36
CA TRP A 112 12.12 -4.74 -3.23
C TRP A 112 12.37 -5.86 -4.24
N GLU A 113 13.44 -5.77 -5.01
CA GLU A 113 13.73 -6.71 -6.10
C GLU A 113 14.09 -8.10 -5.58
N GLU A 114 14.91 -8.19 -4.54
CA GLU A 114 15.45 -9.46 -4.06
C GLU A 114 14.49 -10.17 -3.09
N ILE A 115 13.72 -9.43 -2.28
CA ILE A 115 12.92 -9.99 -1.20
C ILE A 115 11.43 -9.82 -1.49
N ILE A 116 10.95 -8.57 -1.54
CA ILE A 116 9.50 -8.29 -1.47
C ILE A 116 8.77 -8.72 -2.74
N PHE A 117 9.26 -8.31 -3.91
CA PHE A 117 8.62 -8.54 -5.20
C PHE A 117 8.43 -10.03 -5.52
N ASN A 118 9.39 -10.85 -5.10
CA ASN A 118 9.40 -12.28 -5.42
C ASN A 118 8.63 -13.15 -4.40
N ARG A 119 8.33 -12.63 -3.20
CA ARG A 119 7.84 -13.47 -2.07
C ARG A 119 6.55 -12.97 -1.41
N PHE A 120 6.34 -11.66 -1.35
CA PHE A 120 5.30 -11.08 -0.51
C PHE A 120 4.15 -10.44 -1.31
N VAL A 121 4.35 -10.18 -2.60
CA VAL A 121 3.38 -9.45 -3.41
C VAL A 121 2.69 -10.34 -4.43
N PHE A 122 1.40 -10.07 -4.62
CA PHE A 122 0.64 -10.58 -5.75
C PHE A 122 0.65 -9.53 -6.87
N ARG A 123 0.74 -9.99 -8.11
CA ARG A 123 0.65 -9.13 -9.31
C ARG A 123 -0.65 -8.33 -9.28
N THR A 124 -0.52 -7.02 -9.17
CA THR A 124 -1.62 -6.05 -9.23
C THR A 124 -1.13 -4.83 -10.01
N LYS A 125 -2.04 -4.01 -10.54
CA LYS A 125 -1.68 -2.77 -11.24
C LYS A 125 -0.72 -1.89 -10.41
N PHE A 126 -0.95 -1.76 -9.10
CA PHE A 126 -0.05 -1.03 -8.20
C PHE A 126 1.37 -1.62 -8.20
N VAL A 127 1.48 -2.95 -8.12
CA VAL A 127 2.77 -3.66 -8.11
C VAL A 127 3.49 -3.54 -9.45
N ASP A 128 2.76 -3.64 -10.55
CA ASP A 128 3.33 -3.47 -11.89
C ASP A 128 3.80 -2.03 -12.14
N ASP A 129 3.00 -1.03 -11.75
CA ASP A 129 3.38 0.39 -11.83
C ASP A 129 4.61 0.68 -10.97
N LEU A 130 4.65 0.15 -9.74
CA LEU A 130 5.81 0.30 -8.85
C LEU A 130 7.05 -0.38 -9.43
N ASN A 131 6.92 -1.61 -9.94
CA ASN A 131 8.03 -2.32 -10.55
C ASN A 131 8.56 -1.62 -11.81
N ASN A 132 7.68 -1.04 -12.63
CA ASN A 132 8.11 -0.24 -13.78
C ASN A 132 8.87 1.02 -13.33
N TYR A 133 8.38 1.74 -12.33
CA TYR A 133 9.07 2.89 -11.76
C TYR A 133 10.46 2.54 -11.23
N VAL A 134 10.60 1.41 -10.51
CA VAL A 134 11.89 0.95 -9.99
C VAL A 134 12.86 0.63 -11.12
N ARG A 135 12.40 -0.08 -12.17
CA ARG A 135 13.21 -0.43 -13.33
C ARG A 135 13.65 0.79 -14.15
N GLU A 136 12.77 1.75 -14.35
CA GLU A 136 13.11 3.00 -15.04
C GLU A 136 14.16 3.81 -14.25
N GLY A 137 14.04 3.83 -12.92
CA GLY A 137 14.99 4.51 -12.04
C GLY A 137 16.36 3.83 -11.94
N THR A 138 16.43 2.50 -12.03
CA THR A 138 17.71 1.77 -12.07
C THR A 138 18.43 1.97 -13.42
N LEU A 139 17.70 1.88 -14.54
CA LEU A 139 18.26 2.10 -15.88
C LEU A 139 18.83 3.52 -16.08
N GLN A 140 18.23 4.54 -15.46
CA GLN A 140 18.74 5.91 -15.51
C GLN A 140 20.00 6.12 -14.66
N LYS A 141 20.20 5.33 -13.59
CA LYS A 141 21.43 5.42 -12.79
C LYS A 141 22.62 4.82 -13.54
N ASP A 142 22.42 3.74 -14.28
CA ASP A 142 23.49 3.07 -15.04
C ASP A 142 23.99 3.91 -16.24
N THR A 143 23.16 4.79 -16.80
CA THR A 143 23.53 5.66 -17.93
C THR A 143 24.25 6.96 -17.52
N ASN A 144 24.26 7.33 -16.24
CA ASN A 144 24.93 8.54 -15.74
C ASN A 144 26.35 8.27 -15.19
N TYR A 145 26.87 7.05 -15.38
CA TYR A 145 28.25 6.66 -15.01
C TYR A 145 29.15 6.37 -16.23
N GLU A 146 28.72 6.71 -17.44
CA GLU A 146 29.59 6.82 -18.63
C GLU A 146 30.09 8.26 -18.82
#